data_AF-A0A7C8YI99-F1
#
_entry.id   AF-A0A7C8YI99-F1
#
_cell.length_a   1.000
_cell.length_b   1.000
_cell.length_c   1.000
_cell.angle_alpha   90.00
_cell.angle_beta   90.00
_cell.angle_gamma   90.00
#
_symmetry.space_group_name_H-M   'P 1'
#
loop_
_entity.id
_entity.type
_entity.pdbx_description
1 polymer ?
#
loop_
_entity_poly.entity_id
_entity_poly.type
_entity_poly.pdbx_seq_one_letter_code
_entity_poly.pdbx_strand_id
1 'polypeptide(L)'
;VPGWKKLVSFVGPGFLVSMAYLDPGNLETDLQAGANHRYGLLWVILIGLIFALVIQSLAANLGVCTGKHLSELCRAEYPVMIKYCLWLIAETAVVAADIPEVIGTAFALSILFHLPIWSGVLFTGVSTLILLGLQRYGVI
;
A
#
# COMPACT_ATOMS: atom_id res chain seq x y z
N VAL A 1 26.08 -17.03 -9.94
CA VAL A 1 24.72 -16.89 -10.54
C VAL A 1 24.50 -15.45 -10.97
N PRO A 2 24.10 -15.20 -12.23
CA PRO A 2 24.16 -13.86 -12.82
C PRO A 2 23.31 -12.89 -12.00
N GLY A 3 23.88 -11.73 -11.66
CA GLY A 3 23.28 -10.75 -10.75
C GLY A 3 21.83 -10.39 -11.09
N TRP A 4 21.44 -10.48 -12.36
CA TRP A 4 20.08 -10.28 -12.84
C TRP A 4 19.04 -11.24 -12.26
N LYS A 5 19.34 -12.55 -12.13
CA LYS A 5 18.39 -13.53 -11.55
C LYS A 5 18.20 -13.31 -10.05
N LYS A 6 19.23 -12.85 -9.34
CA LYS A 6 19.10 -12.42 -7.94
C LYS A 6 18.30 -11.13 -7.84
N LEU A 7 18.57 -10.14 -8.69
CA LEU A 7 17.82 -8.87 -8.75
C LEU A 7 16.33 -9.13 -8.95
N VAL A 8 15.94 -9.94 -9.94
CA VAL A 8 14.53 -10.29 -10.20
C VAL A 8 13.88 -10.97 -8.99
N SER A 9 14.62 -11.80 -8.25
CA SER A 9 14.12 -12.42 -7.01
C SER A 9 13.94 -11.43 -5.85
N PHE A 10 14.65 -10.30 -5.83
CA PHE A 10 14.56 -9.26 -4.79
C PHE A 10 13.70 -8.05 -5.20
N VAL A 11 13.30 -7.95 -6.47
CA VAL A 11 12.41 -6.88 -6.97
C VAL A 11 10.99 -7.04 -6.43
N GLY A 12 10.55 -8.27 -6.13
CA GLY A 12 9.22 -8.58 -5.60
C GLY A 12 8.76 -7.68 -4.44
N PRO A 13 9.48 -7.62 -3.30
CA PRO A 13 9.09 -6.78 -2.17
C PRO A 13 9.11 -5.27 -2.49
N GLY A 14 10.05 -4.81 -3.32
CA GLY A 14 10.09 -3.40 -3.74
C GLY A 14 8.89 -3.02 -4.61
N PHE A 15 8.50 -3.90 -5.54
CA PHE A 15 7.34 -3.69 -6.41
C PHE A 15 6.03 -3.66 -5.63
N LEU A 16 5.84 -4.59 -4.69
CA LEU A 16 4.65 -4.62 -3.81
C LEU A 16 4.50 -3.30 -3.03
N VAL A 17 5.60 -2.76 -2.51
CA VAL A 17 5.58 -1.48 -1.79
C VAL A 17 5.27 -0.33 -2.75
N SER A 18 5.87 -0.28 -3.93
CA SER A 18 5.59 0.79 -4.90
C SER A 18 4.13 0.79 -5.36
N MET A 19 3.49 -0.37 -5.48
CA MET A 19 2.04 -0.44 -5.79
C MET A 19 1.18 0.16 -4.68
N ALA A 20 1.59 0.04 -3.41
CA ALA A 20 0.86 0.65 -2.29
C ALA A 20 0.88 2.20 -2.31
N TYR A 21 1.86 2.82 -2.98
CA TYR A 21 1.91 4.27 -3.19
C TYR A 21 1.12 4.73 -4.44
N LEU A 22 0.71 3.79 -5.28
CA LEU A 22 -0.09 4.02 -6.49
C LEU A 22 -1.55 3.63 -6.27
N ASP A 23 -2.02 3.76 -5.03
CA ASP A 23 -3.40 3.53 -4.65
C ASP A 23 -4.31 4.65 -5.20
N PRO A 24 -5.59 4.34 -5.50
CA PRO A 24 -6.51 5.31 -6.08
C PRO A 24 -6.73 6.54 -5.19
N GLY A 25 -6.54 6.43 -3.87
CA GLY A 25 -6.63 7.57 -2.96
C GLY A 25 -5.52 8.61 -3.22
N ASN A 26 -4.28 8.16 -3.33
CA ASN A 26 -3.17 9.05 -3.64
C ASN A 26 -3.29 9.65 -5.05
N LEU A 27 -3.71 8.83 -6.04
CA LEU A 27 -3.97 9.29 -7.40
C LEU A 27 -5.07 10.35 -7.48
N GLU A 28 -6.15 10.20 -6.71
CA GLU A 28 -7.23 11.21 -6.65
C GLU A 28 -6.69 12.55 -6.15
N THR A 29 -5.94 12.55 -5.06
CA THR A 29 -5.37 13.77 -4.49
C THR A 29 -4.37 14.44 -5.42
N ASP A 30 -3.51 13.66 -6.09
CA ASP A 30 -2.54 14.18 -7.07
C ASP A 30 -3.23 14.75 -8.31
N LEU A 31 -4.28 14.09 -8.80
CA LEU A 31 -5.07 14.57 -9.93
C LEU A 31 -5.83 15.85 -9.57
N GLN A 32 -6.40 15.93 -8.36
CA GLN A 32 -7.10 17.13 -7.89
C GLN A 32 -6.13 18.30 -7.68
N ALA A 33 -4.95 18.04 -7.12
CA ALA A 33 -3.89 19.03 -7.00
C ALA A 33 -3.41 19.52 -8.37
N GLY A 34 -3.21 18.61 -9.33
CA GLY A 34 -2.84 18.92 -10.71
C GLY A 34 -3.91 19.69 -11.47
N ALA A 35 -5.19 19.41 -11.24
CA ALA A 35 -6.29 20.16 -11.84
C ALA A 35 -6.33 21.62 -11.34
N ASN A 36 -6.10 21.83 -10.04
CA ASN A 36 -6.18 23.16 -9.42
C ASN A 36 -4.92 24.01 -9.63
N HIS A 37 -3.73 23.40 -9.56
CA HIS A 37 -2.45 24.12 -9.55
C HIS A 37 -1.52 23.75 -10.72
N ARG A 38 -2.00 22.96 -11.69
CA ARG A 38 -1.24 22.50 -12.86
C ARG A 38 0.10 21.88 -12.42
N TYR A 39 1.21 22.44 -12.89
CA TYR A 39 2.56 21.93 -12.63
C TYR A 39 3.20 22.52 -11.36
N GLY A 40 2.52 23.39 -10.62
CA GLY A 40 3.09 24.08 -9.46
C GLY A 40 3.47 23.17 -8.29
N LEU A 41 2.85 21.99 -8.16
CA LEU A 41 3.10 21.04 -7.06
C LEU A 41 4.03 19.88 -7.41
N LEU A 42 4.55 19.80 -8.64
CA LEU A 42 5.41 18.69 -9.06
C LEU A 42 6.66 18.53 -8.17
N TRP A 43 7.21 19.66 -7.70
CA TRP A 43 8.38 19.66 -6.81
C TRP A 43 8.05 19.08 -5.42
N VAL A 44 6.82 19.28 -4.92
CA VAL A 44 6.37 18.74 -3.63
C VAL A 44 6.23 17.23 -3.71
N ILE A 45 5.62 16.74 -4.79
CA ILE A 45 5.48 15.29 -5.04
C ILE A 45 6.86 14.63 -5.15
N LEU A 46 7.80 15.26 -5.85
CA LEU A 46 9.17 14.76 -5.98
C LEU A 46 9.87 14.63 -4.62
N ILE A 47 9.77 15.66 -3.78
CA ILE A 47 10.34 15.63 -2.43
C ILE A 47 9.65 14.56 -1.58
N GLY A 48 8.32 14.45 -1.66
CA GLY A 48 7.55 13.41 -0.97
C GLY A 48 8.02 12.00 -1.34
N LEU A 49 8.25 11.74 -2.63
CA LEU A 49 8.77 10.46 -3.12
C LEU A 49 10.19 10.18 -2.59
N ILE A 50 11.06 11.19 -2.51
CA ILE A 50 12.41 11.03 -1.93
C ILE A 50 12.30 10.63 -0.45
N PHE A 51 11.46 11.30 0.33
CA PHE A 51 11.24 10.93 1.74
C PHE A 51 10.68 9.51 1.88
N ALA A 52 9.71 9.13 1.05
CA ALA A 52 9.15 7.78 1.02
C ALA A 52 10.24 6.72 0.74
N LEU A 53 11.11 6.96 -0.25
CA LEU A 53 12.23 6.07 -0.56
C LEU A 53 13.22 5.93 0.60
N VAL A 54 13.52 7.04 1.30
CA VAL A 54 14.40 7.02 2.48
C VAL A 54 13.78 6.17 3.60
N ILE A 55 12.52 6.42 3.95
CA ILE A 55 11.82 5.66 5.00
C ILE A 55 11.74 4.17 4.63
N GLN A 56 11.42 3.86 3.37
CA GLN A 56 11.33 2.48 2.91
C GLN A 56 12.69 1.77 2.93
N SER A 57 13.77 2.48 2.58
CA SER A 57 15.12 1.93 2.64
C SER A 57 15.55 1.60 4.07
N LEU A 58 15.16 2.42 5.05
CA LEU A 58 15.39 2.17 6.46
C LEU A 58 14.59 0.96 6.95
N ALA A 59 13.31 0.87 6.59
CA ALA A 59 12.46 -0.28 6.94
C ALA A 59 13.00 -1.58 6.34
N ALA A 60 13.45 -1.55 5.08
CA ALA A 60 14.07 -2.71 4.43
C ALA A 60 15.40 -3.09 5.10
N ASN A 61 16.27 -2.13 5.39
CA ASN A 61 17.53 -2.38 6.10
C ASN A 61 17.28 -2.95 7.51
N LEU A 62 16.27 -2.45 8.22
CA LEU A 62 15.87 -3.01 9.52
C LEU A 62 15.44 -4.47 9.38
N GLY A 63 14.60 -4.79 8.39
CA GLY A 63 14.17 -6.17 8.13
C GLY A 63 15.34 -7.10 7.77
N VAL A 64 16.29 -6.63 6.96
CA VAL A 64 17.47 -7.41 6.54
C VAL A 64 18.47 -7.61 7.69
N CYS A 65 18.74 -6.58 8.50
CA CYS A 65 19.71 -6.67 9.59
C CYS A 65 19.18 -7.45 10.80
N THR A 66 17.90 -7.28 11.13
CA THR A 66 17.31 -7.84 12.36
C THR A 66 16.56 -9.15 12.12
N GLY A 67 16.17 -9.43 10.86
CA GLY A 67 15.32 -10.58 10.50
C GLY A 67 13.91 -10.51 11.08
N LYS A 68 13.50 -9.35 11.58
CA LYS A 68 12.22 -9.11 12.27
C LYS A 68 11.49 -7.94 11.65
N HIS A 69 10.17 -7.94 11.72
CA HIS A 69 9.34 -6.83 11.27
C HIS A 69 9.39 -5.66 12.27
N LEU A 70 9.15 -4.44 11.78
CA LEU A 70 9.09 -3.24 12.62
C LEU A 70 8.10 -3.41 13.79
N SER A 71 6.95 -4.04 13.53
CA SER A 71 5.92 -4.34 14.54
C SER A 71 6.41 -5.31 15.63
N GLU A 72 7.25 -6.28 15.28
CA GLU A 72 7.84 -7.23 16.25
C GLU A 72 8.88 -6.55 17.14
N LEU A 73 9.66 -5.63 16.55
CA LEU A 73 10.66 -4.87 17.30
C LEU A 73 9.99 -3.87 18.25
N CYS A 74 8.97 -3.15 17.79
CA CYS A 74 8.15 -2.30 18.66
C CYS A 74 7.49 -3.13 19.78
N ARG A 75 6.99 -4.33 19.47
CA ARG A 75 6.39 -5.20 20.50
C ARG A 75 7.41 -5.69 21.54
N ALA A 76 8.67 -5.87 21.16
CA ALA A 76 9.72 -6.32 22.07
C ALA A 76 10.22 -5.19 22.99
N GLU A 77 10.25 -3.95 22.50
CA GLU A 77 10.80 -2.79 23.22
C GLU A 77 9.75 -2.08 24.09
N TYR A 78 8.47 -2.06 23.69
CA TYR A 78 7.44 -1.24 24.35
C TYR A 78 6.60 -1.99 25.41
N PRO A 79 6.14 -1.28 26.46
CA PRO A 79 5.23 -1.83 27.46
C PRO A 79 3.86 -2.18 26.89
N VAL A 80 3.15 -3.09 27.57
CA VAL A 80 1.93 -3.76 27.07
C VAL A 80 0.81 -2.80 26.65
N MET A 81 0.66 -1.65 27.33
CA MET A 81 -0.33 -0.63 26.96
C MET A 81 -0.03 0.03 25.61
N ILE A 82 1.24 0.39 25.37
CA ILE A 82 1.69 1.03 24.14
C ILE A 82 1.56 0.05 22.97
N LYS A 83 1.87 -1.24 23.19
CA LYS A 83 1.64 -2.30 22.20
C LYS A 83 0.19 -2.35 21.70
N TYR A 84 -0.80 -2.34 22.61
CA TYR A 84 -2.21 -2.37 22.19
C TYR A 84 -2.64 -1.09 21.46
N CYS A 85 -2.10 0.07 21.88
CA CYS A 85 -2.35 1.34 21.19
C CYS A 85 -1.77 1.34 19.77
N LEU A 86 -0.51 0.93 19.59
CA LEU A 86 0.10 0.81 18.26
C LEU A 86 -0.65 -0.18 17.38
N TRP A 87 -1.09 -1.31 17.95
CA TRP A 87 -1.88 -2.28 17.19
C TRP A 87 -3.19 -1.68 16.70
N LEU A 88 -3.92 -0.95 17.55
CA LEU A 88 -5.18 -0.31 17.17
C LEU A 88 -4.99 0.78 16.11
N ILE A 89 -3.94 1.59 16.22
CA ILE A 89 -3.59 2.61 15.20
C ILE A 89 -3.24 1.94 13.87
N ALA A 90 -2.44 0.88 13.90
CA ALA A 90 -2.06 0.14 12.69
C ALA A 90 -3.29 -0.50 12.02
N GLU A 91 -4.16 -1.15 12.78
CA GLU A 91 -5.40 -1.73 12.26
C GLU A 91 -6.29 -0.66 11.63
N THR A 92 -6.45 0.48 12.31
CA THR A 92 -7.25 1.61 11.81
C THR A 92 -6.63 2.19 10.53
N ALA A 93 -5.31 2.29 10.44
CA ALA A 93 -4.62 2.77 9.26
C ALA A 93 -4.79 1.84 8.06
N VAL A 94 -4.74 0.52 8.28
CA VAL A 94 -5.00 -0.48 7.22
C VAL A 94 -6.43 -0.37 6.72
N VAL A 95 -7.42 -0.28 7.62
CA VAL A 95 -8.83 -0.11 7.23
C VAL A 95 -9.03 1.21 6.47
N ALA A 96 -8.37 2.28 6.90
CA ALA A 96 -8.46 3.58 6.22
C ALA A 96 -7.86 3.56 4.81
N ALA A 97 -6.76 2.82 4.59
CA ALA A 97 -6.13 2.67 3.29
C ALA A 97 -6.97 1.83 2.30
N ASP A 98 -7.74 0.86 2.79
CA ASP A 98 -8.58 -0.02 1.95
C ASP A 98 -9.84 0.69 1.41
N ILE A 99 -10.36 1.70 2.14
CA ILE A 99 -11.58 2.42 1.74
C ILE A 99 -11.46 3.09 0.34
N PRO A 100 -10.43 3.91 0.06
CA PRO A 100 -10.23 4.47 -1.28
C PRO A 100 -10.00 3.40 -2.35
N GLU A 101 -9.35 2.29 -2.01
CA GLU A 101 -9.08 1.19 -2.95
C GLU A 101 -10.37 0.54 -3.47
N VAL A 102 -11.28 0.22 -2.55
CA VAL A 102 -12.61 -0.34 -2.89
C VAL A 102 -13.45 0.67 -3.69
N ILE A 103 -13.39 1.95 -3.35
CA ILE A 103 -14.13 3.01 -4.05
C ILE A 103 -13.58 3.21 -5.46
N GLY A 104 -12.26 3.33 -5.61
CA GLY A 104 -11.59 3.55 -6.89
C GLY A 104 -11.81 2.40 -7.87
N THR A 105 -11.75 1.16 -7.39
CA THR A 105 -12.04 -0.03 -8.20
C THR A 105 -13.51 -0.12 -8.63
N ALA A 106 -14.45 0.24 -7.75
CA ALA A 106 -15.87 0.34 -8.11
C ALA A 106 -16.12 1.41 -9.19
N PHE A 107 -15.48 2.58 -9.07
CA PHE A 107 -15.55 3.63 -10.10
C PHE A 107 -14.93 3.18 -11.42
N ALA A 108 -13.75 2.55 -11.40
CA ALA A 108 -13.10 2.05 -12.60
C ALA A 108 -13.98 1.05 -13.38
N LEU A 109 -14.63 0.10 -12.67
CA LEU A 109 -15.57 -0.85 -13.26
C LEU A 109 -16.81 -0.17 -13.85
N SER A 110 -17.34 0.85 -13.16
CA SER A 110 -18.51 1.60 -13.64
C SER A 110 -18.24 2.35 -14.95
N ILE A 111 -17.01 2.87 -15.12
CA ILE A 111 -16.59 3.56 -16.34
C ILE A 111 -16.29 2.57 -17.47
N LEU A 112 -15.64 1.44 -17.17
CA LEU A 112 -15.18 0.48 -18.17
C LEU A 112 -16.34 -0.32 -18.80
N PHE A 113 -17.33 -0.73 -17.99
CA PHE A 113 -18.40 -1.62 -18.44
C PHE A 113 -19.79 -0.97 -18.49
N HIS A 114 -19.91 0.32 -18.14
CA HIS A 114 -21.19 1.04 -18.00
C HIS A 114 -22.24 0.30 -17.15
N LEU A 115 -21.77 -0.49 -16.17
CA LEU A 115 -22.59 -1.28 -15.27
C LEU A 115 -22.98 -0.46 -14.01
N PRO A 116 -24.16 -0.72 -13.39
CA PRO A 116 -24.58 -0.04 -12.19
C PRO A 116 -23.64 -0.34 -11.01
N ILE A 117 -23.37 0.68 -10.21
CA ILE A 117 -22.37 0.71 -9.10
C ILE A 117 -22.50 -0.51 -8.17
N TRP A 118 -23.74 -0.99 -7.94
CA TRP A 118 -24.03 -2.19 -7.15
C TRP A 118 -23.31 -3.46 -7.62
N SER A 119 -23.20 -3.66 -8.94
CA SER A 119 -22.45 -4.81 -9.48
C SER A 119 -20.94 -4.65 -9.38
N GLY A 120 -20.43 -3.41 -9.44
CA GLY A 120 -19.02 -3.10 -9.23
C GLY A 120 -18.57 -3.40 -7.81
N VAL A 121 -19.37 -3.01 -6.81
CA VAL A 121 -19.12 -3.29 -5.37
C VAL A 121 -19.16 -4.79 -5.05
N LEU A 122 -20.08 -5.54 -5.68
CA LEU A 122 -20.12 -7.00 -5.55
C LEU A 122 -18.87 -7.67 -6.13
N PHE A 123 -18.37 -7.20 -7.29
CA PHE A 123 -17.16 -7.74 -7.89
C PHE A 123 -15.90 -7.39 -7.10
N THR A 124 -15.79 -6.17 -6.56
CA THR A 124 -14.65 -5.79 -5.72
C THR A 124 -14.65 -6.53 -4.40
N GLY A 125 -15.81 -6.70 -3.76
CA GLY A 125 -15.95 -7.56 -2.57
C GLY A 125 -15.60 -9.03 -2.83
N VAL A 126 -15.97 -9.56 -3.99
CA VAL A 126 -15.56 -10.92 -4.40
C VAL A 126 -14.05 -10.99 -4.67
N SER A 127 -13.47 -9.98 -5.33
CA SER A 127 -12.02 -9.92 -5.59
C SER A 127 -11.20 -9.81 -4.29
N THR A 128 -11.60 -8.99 -3.33
CA THR A 128 -10.91 -8.89 -2.03
C THR A 128 -11.03 -10.19 -1.22
N LEU A 129 -12.20 -10.85 -1.24
CA LEU A 129 -12.38 -12.17 -0.64
C LEU A 129 -11.54 -13.25 -1.32
N ILE A 130 -11.41 -13.20 -2.65
CA ILE A 130 -10.53 -14.10 -3.42
C ILE A 130 -9.07 -13.84 -3.06
N LEU A 131 -8.64 -12.57 -2.95
CA LEU A 131 -7.28 -12.19 -2.57
C LEU A 131 -6.93 -12.64 -1.14
N LEU A 132 -7.83 -12.41 -0.17
CA LEU A 132 -7.68 -12.90 1.20
C LEU A 132 -7.68 -14.44 1.25
N GLY A 133 -8.51 -15.08 0.43
CA GLY A 133 -8.51 -16.54 0.26
C GLY A 133 -7.20 -17.06 -0.34
N LEU A 134 -6.61 -16.32 -1.28
CA LEU A 134 -5.33 -16.63 -1.91
C LEU A 134 -4.15 -16.41 -0.95
N GLN A 135 -4.19 -15.36 -0.12
CA GLN A 135 -3.25 -15.15 0.98
C GLN A 135 -3.28 -16.32 1.97
N ARG A 136 -4.46 -16.87 2.26
CA ARG A 136 -4.60 -18.07 3.11
C ARG A 136 -4.04 -19.35 2.46
N TYR A 137 -3.95 -19.39 1.12
CA TYR A 137 -3.38 -20.51 0.37
C TYR A 137 -1.85 -20.44 0.16
N GLY A 138 -1.18 -19.42 0.72
CA GLY A 138 0.28 -19.44 0.91
C GLY A 138 1.10 -19.19 -0.36
N VAL A 139 0.72 -18.20 -1.17
CA VAL A 139 1.58 -17.69 -2.26
C VAL A 139 2.06 -16.28 -1.96
N ILE A 140 2.71 -16.11 -0.79
CA ILE A 140 3.70 -15.04 -0.52
C ILE A 140 4.69 -15.58 0.51
#